data_AF-A0A1X2A638-F1
#
_entry.id   AF-A0A1X2A638-F1
#
_cell.length_a   1.000
_cell.length_b   1.000
_cell.length_c   1.000
_cell.angle_alpha   90.00
_cell.angle_beta   90.00
_cell.angle_gamma   90.00
#
_symmetry.space_group_name_H-M   'P 1'
#
loop_
_entity.id
_entity.type
_entity.pdbx_description
1 polymer ?
#
loop_
_entity_poly.entity_id
_entity_poly.type
_entity_poly.pdbx_seq_one_letter_code
_entity_poly.pdbx_strand_id
1 'polypeptide(L)'
;MANTVVDTEPRGKVAIEPVTNSDVFLWALYELGGDTDFVDVEDVFLKAFALAPLRLSWRTKPDLPDLKKCSKALRDAEGRVPQLLVKRGPEMRRLTVEGQRWIEENFERLAESMRSDRTVKAPATRAPAKLIGDALRSAAHKTWADRGEITDEKWRIAEMLRCAPDSPRSVFSQRLETLRAAAYAAGQDDALKFLDSLQQQRPEWF
;
A
#
# COMPACT_ATOMS: atom_id res chain seq x y z
N MET A 1 -41.37 -28.91 37.44
CA MET A 1 -41.32 -28.22 36.14
C MET A 1 -40.59 -26.90 36.33
N ALA A 2 -39.40 -26.77 35.75
CA ALA A 2 -38.78 -25.52 35.30
C ALA A 2 -37.36 -25.89 34.81
N ASN A 3 -37.22 -26.10 33.51
CA ASN A 3 -35.96 -26.38 32.85
C ASN A 3 -35.42 -25.03 32.35
N THR A 4 -34.38 -24.50 33.01
CA THR A 4 -33.74 -23.24 32.58
C THR A 4 -32.75 -23.57 31.48
N VAL A 5 -33.14 -23.29 30.25
CA VAL A 5 -32.27 -23.30 29.07
C VAL A 5 -31.28 -22.16 29.25
N VAL A 6 -30.00 -22.49 29.43
CA VAL A 6 -28.91 -21.52 29.41
C VAL A 6 -28.62 -21.22 27.95
N ASP A 7 -29.06 -20.04 27.53
CA ASP A 7 -28.85 -19.47 26.20
C ASP A 7 -27.36 -19.13 26.05
N THR A 8 -26.61 -19.97 25.32
CA THR A 8 -25.22 -19.69 24.98
C THR A 8 -25.18 -18.71 23.81
N GLU A 9 -24.91 -17.44 24.12
CA GLU A 9 -24.61 -16.41 23.14
C GLU A 9 -23.51 -16.86 22.16
N PRO A 10 -23.63 -16.57 20.86
CA PRO A 10 -22.59 -16.91 19.89
C PRO A 10 -21.34 -16.06 20.15
N ARG A 11 -20.24 -16.75 20.51
CA ARG A 11 -18.90 -16.17 20.65
C ARG A 11 -18.60 -15.28 19.43
N GLY A 12 -18.27 -14.03 19.70
CA GLY A 12 -18.01 -13.01 18.68
C GLY A 12 -17.05 -13.52 17.60
N LYS A 13 -17.33 -13.17 16.34
CA LYS A 13 -16.47 -13.45 15.19
C LYS A 13 -15.06 -12.96 15.49
N VAL A 14 -14.12 -13.89 15.70
CA VAL A 14 -12.68 -13.58 15.72
C VAL A 14 -12.35 -13.03 14.34
N ALA A 15 -11.97 -11.76 14.26
CA ALA A 15 -11.53 -11.15 13.02
C ALA A 15 -10.23 -11.84 12.59
N ILE A 16 -10.30 -12.72 11.58
CA ILE A 16 -9.13 -13.40 11.03
C ILE A 16 -8.27 -12.34 10.35
N GLU A 17 -7.05 -12.14 10.84
CA GLU A 17 -6.13 -11.17 10.26
C GLU A 17 -5.75 -11.59 8.82
N PRO A 18 -5.88 -10.69 7.83
CA PRO A 18 -5.66 -11.04 6.44
C PRO A 18 -4.20 -11.41 6.17
N VAL A 19 -3.99 -12.51 5.45
CA VAL A 19 -2.65 -12.98 5.06
C VAL A 19 -1.91 -11.93 4.25
N THR A 20 -0.69 -11.59 4.66
CA THR A 20 0.16 -10.59 4.01
C THR A 20 1.11 -11.21 2.98
N ASN A 21 1.81 -10.40 2.19
CA ASN A 21 2.85 -10.92 1.30
C ASN A 21 4.07 -11.44 2.07
N SER A 22 4.35 -10.89 3.26
CA SER A 22 5.40 -11.41 4.14
C SER A 22 5.04 -12.77 4.70
N ASP A 23 3.78 -12.99 5.03
CA ASP A 23 3.27 -14.30 5.44
C ASP A 23 3.50 -15.34 4.32
N VAL A 24 3.21 -14.97 3.06
CA VAL A 24 3.46 -15.83 1.89
C VAL A 24 4.95 -16.13 1.74
N PHE A 25 5.82 -15.12 1.94
CA PHE A 25 7.26 -15.31 1.90
C PHE A 25 7.75 -16.29 2.98
N LEU A 26 7.27 -16.15 4.23
CA LEU A 26 7.65 -17.02 5.34
C LEU A 26 7.22 -18.47 5.08
N TRP A 27 6.01 -18.67 4.54
CA TRP A 27 5.57 -20.02 4.15
C TRP A 27 6.38 -20.56 2.97
N ALA A 28 6.62 -19.78 1.93
CA ALA A 28 7.46 -20.21 0.82
C ALA A 28 8.85 -20.67 1.29
N LEU A 29 9.43 -19.96 2.25
CA LEU A 29 10.70 -20.33 2.88
C LEU A 29 10.58 -21.66 3.64
N TYR A 30 9.52 -21.86 4.42
CA TYR A 30 9.25 -23.13 5.11
C TYR A 30 9.15 -24.32 4.15
N GLU A 31 8.38 -24.18 3.06
CA GLU A 31 8.20 -25.23 2.04
C GLU A 31 9.48 -25.61 1.29
N LEU A 32 10.47 -24.72 1.28
CA LEU A 32 11.77 -24.95 0.66
C LEU A 32 12.80 -25.52 1.65
N GLY A 33 12.39 -25.94 2.86
CA GLY A 33 13.30 -26.45 3.89
C GLY A 33 14.02 -25.35 4.66
N GLY A 34 13.46 -24.13 4.66
CA GLY A 34 14.03 -22.99 5.39
C GLY A 34 13.98 -23.13 6.91
N ASP A 35 13.36 -24.16 7.44
CA ASP A 35 13.44 -24.57 8.84
C ASP A 35 14.77 -25.29 9.16
N THR A 36 15.29 -26.08 8.22
CA THR A 36 16.55 -26.84 8.37
C THR A 36 17.76 -26.10 7.81
N ASP A 37 17.60 -25.46 6.66
CA ASP A 37 18.71 -24.94 5.87
C ASP A 37 18.53 -23.47 5.47
N PHE A 38 19.65 -22.86 5.06
CA PHE A 38 19.60 -21.55 4.44
C PHE A 38 19.18 -21.69 2.97
N VAL A 39 18.17 -20.94 2.57
CA VAL A 39 17.58 -20.94 1.23
C VAL A 39 17.86 -19.61 0.53
N ASP A 40 18.13 -19.66 -0.77
CA ASP A 40 18.30 -18.46 -1.60
C ASP A 40 16.97 -17.70 -1.73
N VAL A 41 17.00 -16.39 -1.57
CA VAL A 41 15.79 -15.56 -1.66
C VAL A 41 15.12 -15.59 -3.02
N GLU A 42 15.87 -15.80 -4.11
CA GLU A 42 15.27 -15.92 -5.44
C GLU A 42 14.41 -17.18 -5.54
N ASP A 43 14.86 -18.31 -4.97
CA ASP A 43 14.06 -19.53 -4.87
C ASP A 43 12.80 -19.29 -4.04
N VAL A 44 12.93 -18.59 -2.91
CA VAL A 44 11.78 -18.20 -2.08
C VAL A 44 10.82 -17.30 -2.85
N PHE A 45 11.31 -16.37 -3.69
CA PHE A 45 10.47 -15.52 -4.52
C PHE A 45 9.68 -16.32 -5.56
N LEU A 46 10.32 -17.29 -6.21
CA LEU A 46 9.67 -18.18 -7.16
C LEU A 46 8.60 -19.04 -6.49
N LYS A 47 8.91 -19.63 -5.33
CA LYS A 47 7.93 -20.42 -4.57
C LYS A 47 6.79 -19.55 -4.04
N ALA A 48 7.07 -18.35 -3.52
CA ALA A 48 6.04 -17.43 -3.05
C ALA A 48 5.10 -17.01 -4.19
N PHE A 49 5.65 -16.73 -5.37
CA PHE A 49 4.87 -16.47 -6.57
C PHE A 49 3.99 -17.66 -6.95
N ALA A 50 4.52 -18.89 -6.92
CA ALA A 50 3.73 -20.10 -7.18
C ALA A 50 2.58 -20.29 -6.17
N LEU A 51 2.79 -19.93 -4.89
CA LEU A 51 1.76 -19.98 -3.85
C LEU A 51 0.69 -18.89 -4.00
N ALA A 52 1.06 -17.70 -4.47
CA ALA A 52 0.14 -16.57 -4.56
C ALA A 52 0.35 -15.72 -5.83
N PRO A 53 0.09 -16.27 -7.03
CA PRO A 53 0.38 -15.59 -8.29
C PRO A 53 -0.37 -14.27 -8.41
N LEU A 54 -1.66 -14.24 -8.03
CA LEU A 54 -2.48 -13.02 -8.06
C LEU A 54 -1.92 -11.86 -7.22
N ARG A 55 -1.12 -12.17 -6.19
CA ARG A 55 -0.53 -11.17 -5.29
C ARG A 55 0.81 -10.70 -5.81
N LEU A 56 1.63 -11.65 -6.25
CA LEU A 56 3.04 -11.45 -6.53
C LEU A 56 3.37 -11.35 -8.02
N SER A 57 2.38 -11.38 -8.92
CA SER A 57 2.58 -11.17 -10.36
C SER A 57 2.55 -9.70 -10.77
N TRP A 58 2.94 -9.42 -12.02
CA TRP A 58 2.56 -8.16 -12.65
C TRP A 58 1.05 -8.12 -12.94
N ARG A 59 0.49 -6.91 -12.99
CA ARG A 59 -0.91 -6.69 -13.38
C ARG A 59 -1.19 -7.18 -14.80
N THR A 60 -0.25 -6.99 -15.72
CA THR A 60 -0.40 -7.30 -17.15
C THR A 60 0.27 -8.60 -17.58
N LYS A 61 1.11 -9.18 -16.72
CA LYS A 61 1.80 -10.47 -16.93
C LYS A 61 1.61 -11.33 -15.68
N PRO A 62 0.41 -11.92 -15.50
CA PRO A 62 0.06 -12.67 -14.30
C PRO A 62 0.88 -13.96 -14.11
N ASP A 63 1.51 -14.41 -15.17
CA ASP A 63 2.38 -15.58 -15.30
C ASP A 63 3.83 -15.32 -14.88
N LEU A 64 4.23 -14.07 -14.68
CA LEU A 64 5.60 -13.69 -14.28
C LEU A 64 5.64 -13.10 -12.86
N PRO A 65 6.66 -13.47 -12.05
CA PRO A 65 6.85 -12.88 -10.74
C PRO A 65 7.27 -11.40 -10.82
N ASP A 66 6.69 -10.59 -9.95
CA ASP A 66 7.06 -9.20 -9.72
C ASP A 66 8.17 -9.10 -8.68
N LEU A 67 9.43 -8.99 -9.13
CA LEU A 67 10.59 -8.86 -8.25
C LEU A 67 10.38 -7.74 -7.21
N LYS A 68 9.76 -6.61 -7.58
CA LYS A 68 9.57 -5.50 -6.64
C LYS A 68 8.60 -5.87 -5.51
N LYS A 69 7.55 -6.63 -5.80
CA LYS A 69 6.61 -7.12 -4.78
C LYS A 69 7.25 -8.20 -3.91
N CYS A 70 8.00 -9.13 -4.50
CA CYS A 70 8.71 -10.18 -3.78
C CYS A 70 9.78 -9.58 -2.84
N SER A 71 10.62 -8.67 -3.34
CA SER A 71 11.61 -7.97 -2.50
C SER A 71 10.96 -7.08 -1.44
N LYS A 72 9.74 -6.58 -1.66
CA LYS A 72 8.99 -5.86 -0.60
C LYS A 72 8.49 -6.83 0.47
N ALA A 73 8.01 -8.01 0.09
CA ALA A 73 7.59 -9.05 1.02
C ALA A 73 8.72 -9.48 1.97
N LEU A 74 9.92 -9.71 1.42
CA LEU A 74 11.14 -9.96 2.19
C LEU A 74 11.44 -8.81 3.16
N ARG A 75 11.51 -7.57 2.66
CA ARG A 75 11.79 -6.39 3.51
C ARG A 75 10.77 -6.22 4.63
N ASP A 76 9.50 -6.51 4.36
CA ASP A 76 8.46 -6.46 5.38
C ASP A 76 8.61 -7.60 6.41
N ALA A 77 8.99 -8.81 5.99
CA ALA A 77 9.28 -9.90 6.93
C ALA A 77 10.48 -9.55 7.81
N GLU A 78 11.56 -9.05 7.21
CA GLU A 78 12.77 -8.63 7.92
C GLU A 78 12.58 -7.39 8.81
N GLY A 79 11.62 -6.52 8.50
CA GLY A 79 11.39 -5.27 9.22
C GLY A 79 10.30 -5.35 10.29
N ARG A 80 9.23 -6.12 10.05
CA ARG A 80 8.08 -6.20 10.96
C ARG A 80 8.19 -7.35 11.95
N VAL A 81 8.78 -8.46 11.51
CA VAL A 81 8.92 -9.69 12.29
C VAL A 81 10.35 -10.23 12.23
N PRO A 82 11.38 -9.39 12.54
CA PRO A 82 12.79 -9.77 12.42
C PRO A 82 13.14 -11.03 13.23
N GLN A 83 12.42 -11.29 14.33
CA GLN A 83 12.63 -12.46 15.18
C GLN A 83 12.30 -13.80 14.52
N LEU A 84 11.61 -13.81 13.37
CA LEU A 84 11.23 -15.05 12.68
C LEU A 84 12.28 -15.53 11.67
N LEU A 85 13.34 -14.73 11.42
CA LEU A 85 14.29 -14.98 10.35
C LEU A 85 15.75 -14.82 10.80
N VAL A 86 16.61 -15.69 10.31
CA VAL A 86 18.07 -15.54 10.33
C VAL A 86 18.54 -15.23 8.90
N LYS A 87 19.49 -14.30 8.79
CA LYS A 87 20.09 -13.91 7.52
C LYS A 87 21.54 -14.38 7.46
N ARG A 88 21.97 -14.87 6.31
CA ARG A 88 23.39 -15.15 6.00
C ARG A 88 23.74 -14.46 4.70
N GLY A 89 24.35 -13.28 4.80
CA GLY A 89 24.59 -12.43 3.64
C GLY A 89 23.30 -11.88 3.02
N PRO A 90 23.41 -11.24 1.84
CA PRO A 90 22.29 -10.60 1.17
C PRO A 90 21.35 -11.55 0.44
N GLU A 91 21.72 -12.81 0.19
CA GLU A 91 20.94 -13.80 -0.59
C GLU A 91 20.29 -14.90 0.26
N MET A 92 20.83 -15.27 1.43
CA MET A 92 20.39 -16.50 2.11
C MET A 92 19.54 -16.26 3.38
N ARG A 93 18.37 -16.89 3.47
CA ARG A 93 17.41 -16.79 4.59
C ARG A 93 17.11 -18.16 5.19
N ARG A 94 16.86 -18.18 6.50
CA ARG A 94 16.39 -19.35 7.26
C ARG A 94 15.39 -18.90 8.31
N LEU A 95 14.42 -19.73 8.66
CA LEU A 95 13.53 -19.52 9.79
C LEU A 95 14.26 -19.74 11.11
N THR A 96 13.98 -18.89 12.09
CA THR A 96 14.31 -19.17 13.50
C THR A 96 13.35 -20.23 14.06
N VAL A 97 13.59 -20.67 15.30
CA VAL A 97 12.65 -21.54 16.03
C VAL A 97 11.30 -20.84 16.21
N GLU A 98 11.32 -19.54 16.49
CA GLU A 98 10.13 -18.69 16.57
C GLU A 98 9.41 -18.60 15.22
N GLY A 99 10.17 -18.50 14.12
CA GLY A 99 9.65 -18.54 12.75
C GLY A 99 8.93 -19.85 12.43
N GLN A 100 9.51 -20.98 12.82
CA GLN A 100 8.91 -22.30 12.64
C GLN A 100 7.60 -22.44 13.42
N ARG A 101 7.60 -22.10 14.72
CA ARG A 101 6.39 -22.12 15.55
C ARG A 101 5.30 -21.21 15.00
N TRP A 102 5.67 -20.02 14.54
CA TRP A 102 4.70 -19.10 13.95
C TRP A 102 4.02 -19.71 12.71
N ILE A 103 4.78 -20.41 11.85
CA ILE A 103 4.21 -21.11 10.69
C ILE A 103 3.24 -22.20 11.15
N GLU A 104 3.63 -23.03 12.12
CA GLU A 104 2.78 -24.10 12.67
C GLU A 104 1.47 -23.54 13.24
N GLU A 105 1.54 -22.48 14.04
CA GLU A 105 0.38 -21.82 14.66
C GLU A 105 -0.53 -21.14 13.63
N ASN A 106 0.01 -20.72 12.49
CA ASN A 106 -0.73 -20.01 11.44
C ASN A 106 -1.07 -20.91 10.25
N PHE A 107 -0.70 -22.19 10.25
CA PHE A 107 -0.71 -23.04 9.06
C PHE A 107 -2.09 -23.09 8.40
N GLU A 108 -3.14 -23.33 9.19
CA GLU A 108 -4.52 -23.39 8.68
C GLU A 108 -4.98 -22.04 8.08
N ARG A 109 -4.68 -20.92 8.76
CA ARG A 109 -5.01 -19.56 8.30
C ARG A 109 -4.33 -19.26 6.97
N LEU A 110 -3.06 -19.61 6.85
CA LEU A 110 -2.30 -19.42 5.64
C LEU A 110 -2.88 -20.29 4.52
N ALA A 111 -3.12 -21.57 4.78
CA ALA A 111 -3.63 -22.53 3.80
C ALA A 111 -4.98 -22.15 3.23
N GLU A 112 -5.90 -21.70 4.08
CA GLU A 112 -7.20 -21.20 3.65
C GLU A 112 -7.04 -19.99 2.72
N SER A 113 -6.14 -19.05 3.05
CA SER A 113 -5.94 -17.88 2.20
C SER A 113 -5.34 -18.20 0.83
N MET A 114 -4.49 -19.23 0.72
CA MET A 114 -3.88 -19.61 -0.56
C MET A 114 -4.85 -20.40 -1.46
N ARG A 115 -5.82 -21.11 -0.86
CA ARG A 115 -6.91 -21.77 -1.61
C ARG A 115 -7.95 -20.79 -2.14
N SER A 116 -8.08 -19.62 -1.51
CA SER A 116 -9.05 -18.62 -1.94
C SER A 116 -8.55 -17.84 -3.17
N ASP A 117 -9.26 -17.94 -4.30
CA ASP A 117 -9.06 -17.10 -5.51
C ASP A 117 -9.40 -15.61 -5.29
N ARG A 118 -9.54 -15.18 -4.04
CA ARG A 118 -9.85 -13.80 -3.71
C ARG A 118 -8.65 -12.91 -4.06
N THR A 119 -8.81 -12.18 -5.16
CA THR A 119 -7.91 -11.09 -5.53
C THR A 119 -7.86 -10.10 -4.36
N VAL A 120 -6.72 -10.03 -3.68
CA VAL A 120 -6.50 -9.02 -2.64
C VAL A 120 -6.36 -7.68 -3.33
N LYS A 121 -7.39 -6.84 -3.17
CA LYS A 121 -7.34 -5.46 -3.65
C LYS A 121 -6.18 -4.76 -2.96
N ALA A 122 -5.28 -4.19 -3.75
CA ALA A 122 -4.30 -3.24 -3.24
C ALA A 122 -5.03 -2.19 -2.40
N PRO A 123 -4.48 -1.74 -1.26
CA PRO A 123 -5.07 -0.65 -0.51
C PRO A 123 -5.24 0.52 -1.47
N ALA A 124 -6.46 0.96 -1.72
CA ALA A 124 -6.70 2.17 -2.50
C ALA A 124 -5.88 3.27 -1.83
N THR A 125 -4.89 3.79 -2.55
CA THR A 125 -4.01 4.85 -2.08
C THR A 125 -4.91 6.00 -1.65
N ARG A 126 -5.09 6.20 -0.34
CA ARG A 126 -5.89 7.32 0.23
C ARG A 126 -5.20 8.68 0.06
N ALA A 127 -3.97 8.70 -0.45
CA ALA A 127 -3.15 9.90 -0.59
C ALA A 127 -3.76 10.94 -1.56
N PRO A 128 -4.24 10.59 -2.77
CA PRO A 128 -4.78 11.58 -3.71
C PRO A 128 -6.08 12.21 -3.23
N ALA A 129 -7.00 11.43 -2.63
CA ALA A 129 -8.26 11.94 -2.10
C ALA A 129 -8.06 12.93 -0.94
N LYS A 130 -7.08 12.66 -0.05
CA LYS A 130 -6.73 13.59 1.03
C LYS A 130 -6.08 14.86 0.49
N LEU A 131 -5.21 14.75 -0.51
CA LEU A 131 -4.55 15.90 -1.14
C LEU A 131 -5.55 16.85 -1.81
N ILE A 132 -6.54 16.31 -2.55
CA ILE A 132 -7.60 17.12 -3.14
C ILE A 132 -8.45 17.78 -2.05
N GLY A 133 -8.84 17.03 -1.02
CA GLY A 133 -9.63 17.57 0.09
C GLY A 133 -8.91 18.69 0.85
N ASP A 134 -7.59 18.62 0.99
CA ASP A 134 -6.79 19.69 1.59
C ASP A 134 -6.71 20.91 0.66
N ALA A 135 -6.52 20.70 -0.65
CA ALA A 135 -6.48 21.77 -1.65
C ALA A 135 -7.81 22.56 -1.72
N LEU A 136 -8.94 21.87 -1.76
CA LEU A 136 -10.28 22.47 -1.79
C LEU A 136 -10.62 23.24 -0.49
N ARG A 137 -9.99 22.88 0.63
CA ARG A 137 -10.17 23.58 1.91
C ARG A 137 -9.21 24.76 2.09
N SER A 138 -8.23 24.91 1.20
CA SER A 138 -7.23 25.97 1.30
C SER A 138 -7.85 27.36 1.16
N ALA A 139 -7.23 28.36 1.78
CA ALA A 139 -7.65 29.75 1.63
C ALA A 139 -7.57 30.23 0.16
N ALA A 140 -6.60 29.73 -0.60
CA ALA A 140 -6.45 30.05 -2.02
C ALA A 140 -7.65 29.56 -2.85
N HIS A 141 -8.12 28.34 -2.60
CA HIS A 141 -9.32 27.82 -3.26
C HIS A 141 -10.57 28.63 -2.90
N LYS A 142 -10.75 28.97 -1.61
CA LYS A 142 -11.91 29.77 -1.18
C LYS A 142 -11.96 31.15 -1.84
N THR A 143 -10.83 31.85 -1.90
CA THR A 143 -10.75 33.15 -2.59
C THR A 143 -11.11 33.03 -4.07
N TRP A 144 -10.61 31.98 -4.74
CA TRP A 144 -10.94 31.73 -6.13
C TRP A 144 -12.42 31.34 -6.32
N ALA A 145 -12.99 30.52 -5.44
CA ALA A 145 -14.39 30.13 -5.53
C ALA A 145 -15.32 31.35 -5.34
N ASP A 146 -14.95 32.29 -4.47
CA ASP A 146 -15.74 33.49 -4.18
C ASP A 146 -15.59 34.58 -5.26
N ARG A 147 -14.38 34.76 -5.82
CA ARG A 147 -14.04 35.92 -6.68
C ARG A 147 -13.57 35.56 -8.08
N GLY A 148 -13.27 34.31 -8.37
CA GLY A 148 -12.60 33.86 -9.59
C GLY A 148 -11.11 34.21 -9.66
N GLU A 149 -10.54 34.76 -8.60
CA GLU A 149 -9.18 35.29 -8.57
C GLU A 149 -8.21 34.35 -7.85
N ILE A 150 -7.07 34.11 -8.49
CA ILE A 150 -5.94 33.41 -7.86
C ILE A 150 -5.15 34.41 -7.01
N THR A 151 -4.81 34.01 -5.78
CA THR A 151 -3.97 34.80 -4.87
C THR A 151 -2.62 35.16 -5.51
N ASP A 152 -2.05 36.33 -5.20
CA ASP A 152 -0.67 36.71 -5.58
C ASP A 152 0.40 36.09 -4.70
N GLU A 153 -0.01 35.57 -3.55
CA GLU A 153 0.89 34.98 -2.57
C GLU A 153 1.33 33.57 -3.00
N LYS A 154 2.41 33.48 -3.81
CA LYS A 154 2.98 32.22 -4.32
C LYS A 154 3.19 31.16 -3.22
N TRP A 155 3.53 31.57 -1.99
CA TRP A 155 3.74 30.65 -0.88
C TRP A 155 2.47 29.89 -0.46
N ARG A 156 1.28 30.48 -0.58
CA ARG A 156 0.00 29.79 -0.29
C ARG A 156 -0.26 28.67 -1.29
N ILE A 157 0.10 28.90 -2.55
CA ILE A 157 0.03 27.86 -3.58
C ILE A 157 1.10 26.80 -3.34
N ALA A 158 2.31 27.18 -2.94
CA ALA A 158 3.36 26.23 -2.61
C ALA A 158 2.95 25.28 -1.47
N GLU A 159 2.34 25.82 -0.40
CA GLU A 159 1.80 25.05 0.71
C GLU A 159 0.74 24.04 0.23
N MET A 160 -0.21 24.49 -0.59
CA MET A 160 -1.24 23.64 -1.19
C MET A 160 -0.65 22.53 -2.07
N LEU A 161 0.34 22.86 -2.91
CA LEU A 161 1.04 21.92 -3.78
C LEU A 161 2.06 21.05 -3.01
N ARG A 162 2.26 21.30 -1.72
CA ARG A 162 3.23 20.65 -0.83
C ARG A 162 4.66 20.73 -1.37
N CYS A 163 5.06 21.92 -1.80
CA CYS A 163 6.43 22.26 -2.18
C CYS A 163 6.88 23.56 -1.49
N ALA A 164 8.17 23.86 -1.58
CA ALA A 164 8.70 25.11 -1.06
C ALA A 164 8.42 26.28 -2.05
N PRO A 165 8.17 27.52 -1.59
CA PRO A 165 7.86 28.66 -2.47
C PRO A 165 8.96 29.02 -3.50
N ASP A 166 10.21 28.67 -3.18
CA ASP A 166 11.41 28.82 -3.99
C ASP A 166 11.71 27.60 -4.86
N SER A 167 10.86 26.57 -4.83
CA SER A 167 11.05 25.38 -5.68
C SER A 167 11.05 25.76 -7.16
N PRO A 168 11.82 25.04 -8.01
CA PRO A 168 11.83 25.26 -9.44
C PRO A 168 10.43 25.12 -10.08
N ARG A 169 10.20 25.83 -11.18
CA ARG A 169 8.95 25.77 -11.97
C ARG A 169 8.54 24.34 -12.34
N SER A 170 9.51 23.50 -12.69
CA SER A 170 9.28 22.08 -12.99
C SER A 170 8.66 21.31 -11.81
N VAL A 171 9.03 21.64 -10.57
CA VAL A 171 8.44 21.03 -9.37
C VAL A 171 7.00 21.51 -9.18
N PHE A 172 6.75 22.81 -9.34
CA PHE A 172 5.38 23.36 -9.30
C PHE A 172 4.48 22.70 -10.35
N SER A 173 4.95 22.62 -11.59
CA SER A 173 4.25 21.96 -12.71
C SER A 173 3.96 20.50 -12.41
N GLN A 174 4.95 19.73 -11.94
CA GLN A 174 4.74 18.32 -11.58
C GLN A 174 3.69 18.15 -10.46
N ARG A 175 3.71 19.01 -9.45
CA ARG A 175 2.76 18.95 -8.32
C ARG A 175 1.34 19.33 -8.76
N LEU A 176 1.21 20.36 -9.59
CA LEU A 176 -0.06 20.77 -10.18
C LEU A 176 -0.68 19.63 -11.00
N GLU A 177 0.10 19.03 -11.90
CA GLU A 177 -0.35 17.89 -12.72
C GLU A 177 -0.76 16.68 -11.88
N THR A 178 -0.03 16.41 -10.80
CA THR A 178 -0.39 15.33 -9.86
C THR A 178 -1.76 15.57 -9.23
N LEU A 179 -2.07 16.82 -8.84
CA LEU A 179 -3.35 17.20 -8.27
C LEU A 179 -4.48 17.20 -9.32
N ARG A 180 -4.22 17.64 -10.55
CA ARG A 180 -5.18 17.56 -11.66
C ARG A 180 -5.55 16.12 -12.00
N ALA A 181 -4.57 15.25 -12.16
CA ALA A 181 -4.81 13.83 -12.44
C ALA A 181 -5.64 13.18 -11.33
N ALA A 182 -5.38 13.54 -10.07
CA ALA A 182 -6.14 13.07 -8.93
C ALA A 182 -7.59 13.61 -8.95
N ALA A 183 -7.78 14.90 -9.21
CA ALA A 183 -9.10 15.54 -9.27
C ALA A 183 -9.97 14.94 -10.40
N TYR A 184 -9.38 14.72 -11.58
CA TYR A 184 -10.04 14.07 -12.71
C TYR A 184 -10.47 12.64 -12.37
N ALA A 185 -9.56 11.83 -11.81
CA ALA A 185 -9.87 10.47 -11.39
C ALA A 185 -10.97 10.40 -10.32
N ALA A 186 -11.16 11.46 -9.53
CA ALA A 186 -12.16 11.57 -8.49
C ALA A 186 -13.46 12.27 -8.93
N GLY A 187 -13.57 12.71 -10.19
CA GLY A 187 -14.74 13.46 -10.70
C GLY A 187 -14.97 14.80 -10.00
N GLN A 188 -13.90 15.46 -9.54
CA GLN A 188 -13.96 16.73 -8.80
C GLN A 188 -13.79 17.91 -9.77
N ASP A 189 -14.85 18.25 -10.50
CA ASP A 189 -14.81 19.29 -11.54
C ASP A 189 -14.45 20.69 -11.01
N ASP A 190 -14.85 21.00 -9.78
CA ASP A 190 -14.53 22.27 -9.10
C ASP A 190 -13.01 22.40 -8.85
N ALA A 191 -12.39 21.32 -8.37
CA ALA A 191 -10.96 21.26 -8.18
C ALA A 191 -10.21 21.42 -9.51
N LEU A 192 -10.69 20.79 -10.59
CA LEU A 192 -10.09 20.93 -11.91
C LEU A 192 -10.14 22.38 -12.41
N LYS A 193 -11.32 23.03 -12.34
CA LYS A 193 -11.49 24.43 -12.75
C LYS A 193 -10.56 25.38 -11.98
N PHE A 194 -10.39 25.14 -10.69
CA PHE A 194 -9.46 25.90 -9.86
C PHE A 194 -8.01 25.73 -10.31
N LEU A 195 -7.55 24.48 -10.47
CA LEU A 195 -6.18 24.17 -10.86
C LEU A 195 -5.88 24.67 -12.29
N ASP A 196 -6.88 24.69 -13.18
CA ASP A 196 -6.78 25.27 -14.51
C ASP A 196 -6.66 26.79 -14.47
N SER A 197 -7.51 27.44 -13.67
CA SER A 197 -7.45 28.88 -13.43
C SER A 197 -6.12 29.31 -12.82
N LEU A 198 -5.56 28.50 -11.91
CA LEU A 198 -4.25 28.72 -11.30
C LEU A 198 -3.13 28.80 -12.35
N GLN A 199 -3.08 27.85 -13.29
CA GLN A 199 -2.06 27.88 -14.34
C GLN A 199 -2.29 29.01 -15.35
N GLN A 200 -3.54 29.34 -15.67
CA GLN A 200 -3.88 30.40 -16.61
C GLN A 200 -3.56 31.80 -16.07
N GLN A 201 -3.88 32.05 -14.80
CA GLN A 201 -3.69 33.36 -14.17
C GLN A 201 -2.28 33.59 -13.64
N ARG A 202 -1.52 32.51 -13.33
CA ARG A 202 -0.15 32.59 -12.82
C ARG A 202 0.83 31.69 -13.61
N PRO A 203 0.93 31.85 -14.94
CA PRO A 203 1.77 30.99 -15.78
C PRO A 203 3.26 31.08 -15.40
N GLU A 204 3.70 32.19 -14.80
CA GLU A 204 5.08 32.42 -14.38
C GLU A 204 5.52 31.56 -13.18
N TRP A 205 4.60 30.86 -12.51
CA TRP A 205 4.91 29.94 -11.41
C TRP A 205 5.19 28.51 -11.88
N PHE A 206 4.84 28.17 -13.12
CA PHE A 206 4.82 26.83 -13.69
C PHE A 206 5.78 26.69 -14.88
#